data_AF-A0A944STK4-F1
#
_entry.id   AF-A0A944STK4-F1
#
_cell.length_a   1.000
_cell.length_b   1.000
_cell.length_c   1.000
_cell.angle_alpha   90.00
_cell.angle_beta   90.00
_cell.angle_gamma   90.00
#
_symmetry.space_group_name_H-M   'P 1'
#
loop_
_entity.id
_entity.type
_entity.pdbx_description
1 polymer ?
#
loop_
_entity_poly.entity_id
_entity_poly.type
_entity_poly.pdbx_seq_one_letter_code
_entity_poly.pdbx_strand_id
1 'polypeptide(L)'
;MALEHSVLDRYSEGAESRQADLCCPVDYDASLLALLPQEIIEKDYGCGDPSRYVREGDVVLDLGSGSGKICYMAAQLVGEHGRVIGVDMNDDMLALARKYQPE
;
A
#
# COMPACT_ATOMS: atom_id res chain seq x y z
N MET A 1 4.28 -20.89 -13.75
CA MET A 1 4.85 -20.11 -14.88
C MET A 1 3.82 -19.23 -15.59
N ALA A 2 2.81 -19.73 -16.33
CA ALA A 2 1.88 -18.84 -17.06
C ALA A 2 0.94 -18.01 -16.14
N LEU A 3 0.48 -18.60 -15.03
CA LEU A 3 -0.44 -17.92 -14.10
C LEU A 3 0.26 -16.81 -13.28
N GLU A 4 1.50 -17.05 -12.84
CA GLU A 4 2.30 -16.07 -12.09
C GLU A 4 2.56 -14.81 -12.92
N HIS A 5 2.84 -14.97 -14.22
CA HIS A 5 2.95 -13.84 -15.14
C HIS A 5 1.65 -13.05 -15.26
N SER A 6 0.51 -13.73 -15.43
CA SER A 6 -0.78 -13.02 -15.54
C SER A 6 -1.12 -12.19 -14.30
N VAL A 7 -0.73 -12.63 -13.11
CA VAL A 7 -0.93 -11.85 -11.87
C VAL A 7 0.04 -10.66 -11.85
N LEU A 8 1.32 -10.90 -12.13
CA LEU A 8 2.33 -9.83 -12.20
C LEU A 8 1.92 -8.74 -13.19
N ASP A 9 1.63 -9.10 -14.44
CA ASP A 9 1.26 -8.16 -15.50
C ASP A 9 0.05 -7.31 -15.09
N ARG A 10 -0.97 -7.93 -14.49
CA ARG A 10 -2.17 -7.21 -14.05
C ARG A 10 -1.86 -6.15 -12.99
N TYR A 11 -1.00 -6.45 -12.03
CA TYR A 11 -0.62 -5.48 -11.00
C TYR A 11 0.40 -4.45 -11.52
N SER A 12 1.23 -4.79 -12.51
CA SER A 12 2.09 -3.83 -13.21
C SER A 12 1.26 -2.78 -13.97
N GLU A 13 0.23 -3.20 -14.71
CA GLU A 13 -0.75 -2.28 -15.32
C GLU A 13 -1.44 -1.39 -14.28
N GLY A 14 -1.67 -1.95 -13.09
CA GLY A 14 -2.21 -1.25 -11.93
C GLY A 14 -1.28 -0.22 -11.31
N ALA A 15 0.04 -0.44 -11.38
CA ALA A 15 1.04 0.51 -10.92
C ALA A 15 1.16 1.71 -11.88
N GLU A 16 0.93 1.49 -13.18
CA GLU A 16 0.94 2.54 -14.19
C GLU A 16 -0.36 3.36 -14.20
N SER A 17 -1.51 2.70 -14.14
CA SER A 17 -2.83 3.30 -14.30
C SER A 17 -3.86 2.70 -13.36
N ARG A 18 -4.83 3.52 -12.94
CA ARG A 18 -5.90 3.06 -12.03
C ARG A 18 -6.76 1.99 -12.71
N GLN A 19 -6.84 0.82 -12.08
CA GLN A 19 -7.69 -0.29 -12.52
C GLN A 19 -8.98 -0.33 -11.68
N ALA A 20 -10.08 0.19 -12.24
CA ALA A 20 -11.36 0.28 -11.51
C ALA A 20 -11.89 -1.08 -11.02
N ASP A 21 -11.68 -2.14 -11.81
CA ASP A 21 -12.12 -3.50 -11.47
C ASP A 21 -11.35 -4.13 -10.30
N LEU A 22 -10.19 -3.57 -9.94
CA LEU A 22 -9.39 -4.02 -8.79
C LEU A 22 -9.71 -3.23 -7.51
N CYS A 23 -10.40 -2.08 -7.63
CA CYS A 23 -10.73 -1.26 -6.48
C CYS A 23 -11.81 -1.93 -5.61
N CYS A 24 -11.52 -2.11 -4.32
CA CYS A 24 -12.52 -2.51 -3.35
C CYS A 24 -13.01 -1.28 -2.54
N PRO A 25 -14.33 -1.14 -2.31
CA PRO A 25 -14.84 -0.10 -1.42
C PRO A 25 -14.50 -0.48 0.02
N VAL A 26 -13.56 0.24 0.60
CA VAL A 26 -13.17 0.12 2.01
C VAL A 26 -13.29 1.50 2.64
N ASP A 27 -13.94 1.57 3.79
CA ASP A 27 -14.08 2.80 4.55
C ASP A 27 -12.86 2.94 5.47
N TYR A 28 -11.98 3.88 5.14
CA TYR A 28 -10.76 4.19 5.89
C TYR A 28 -10.96 5.47 6.69
N ASP A 29 -10.21 5.62 7.78
CA ASP A 29 -10.11 6.91 8.47
C ASP A 29 -9.53 7.97 7.51
N ALA A 30 -10.35 8.96 7.17
CA ALA A 30 -10.00 10.04 6.24
C ALA A 30 -8.78 10.85 6.71
N SER A 31 -8.52 10.91 8.02
CA SER A 31 -7.35 11.60 8.55
C SER A 31 -6.04 10.92 8.15
N LEU A 32 -6.03 9.58 8.09
CA LEU A 32 -4.87 8.79 7.69
C LEU A 32 -4.62 8.85 6.19
N LEU A 33 -5.62 9.19 5.39
CA LEU A 33 -5.50 9.37 3.94
C LEU A 33 -5.06 10.78 3.55
N ALA A 34 -5.35 11.79 4.37
CA ALA A 34 -5.14 13.20 4.03
C ALA A 34 -3.68 13.58 3.73
N LEU A 35 -2.72 12.82 4.29
CA LEU A 35 -1.28 13.04 4.11
C LEU A 35 -0.66 12.17 3.01
N LEU A 36 -1.44 11.26 2.41
CA LEU A 36 -0.92 10.35 1.40
C LEU A 36 -0.94 11.00 0.00
N PRO A 37 0.06 10.70 -0.84
CA PRO A 37 0.00 11.08 -2.25
C PRO A 37 -1.23 10.48 -2.93
N GLN A 38 -1.93 11.26 -3.73
CA GLN A 38 -3.13 10.83 -4.44
C GLN A 38 -2.89 9.58 -5.29
N GLU A 39 -1.70 9.47 -5.92
CA GLU A 39 -1.31 8.31 -6.74
C GLU A 39 -1.28 7.01 -5.93
N ILE A 40 -0.85 7.06 -4.66
CA ILE A 40 -0.82 5.90 -3.75
C ILE A 40 -2.25 5.45 -3.43
N ILE A 41 -3.16 6.41 -3.18
CA ILE A 41 -4.56 6.14 -2.84
C ILE A 41 -5.30 5.56 -4.03
N GLU A 42 -5.10 6.11 -5.23
CA GLU A 42 -5.84 5.71 -6.44
C GLU A 42 -5.41 4.37 -7.01
N LYS A 43 -4.15 3.96 -6.76
CA LYS A 43 -3.55 2.72 -7.26
C LYS A 43 -3.37 1.68 -6.15
N ASP A 44 -4.19 1.78 -5.10
CA ASP A 44 -4.30 0.74 -4.09
C ASP A 44 -5.46 -0.21 -4.43
N TYR A 45 -5.17 -1.51 -4.31
CA TYR A 45 -6.07 -2.58 -4.69
C TYR A 45 -6.35 -3.53 -3.52
N GLY A 46 -6.14 -3.05 -2.28
CA GLY A 46 -6.45 -3.77 -1.06
C GLY A 46 -7.94 -3.67 -0.69
N CYS A 47 -8.43 -4.65 0.06
CA CYS A 47 -9.83 -4.74 0.50
C CYS A 47 -10.03 -4.67 2.02
N GLY A 48 -8.96 -4.34 2.77
CA GLY A 48 -8.98 -4.32 4.23
C GLY A 48 -8.40 -3.04 4.83
N ASP A 49 -8.87 -2.72 6.03
CA ASP A 49 -8.30 -1.69 6.90
C ASP A 49 -7.80 -2.31 8.22
N PRO A 50 -6.51 -2.67 8.32
CA PRO A 50 -5.90 -3.16 9.54
C PRO A 50 -5.44 -2.03 10.49
N SER A 51 -5.57 -0.75 10.11
CA SER A 51 -5.00 0.39 10.83
C SER A 51 -5.42 0.45 12.30
N ARG A 52 -6.67 0.06 12.61
CA ARG A 52 -7.22 -0.01 13.98
C ARG A 52 -6.47 -0.91 14.95
N TYR A 53 -5.62 -1.81 14.45
CA TYR A 53 -4.83 -2.72 15.28
C TYR A 53 -3.40 -2.24 15.52
N VAL A 54 -2.97 -1.18 14.84
CA VAL A 54 -1.61 -0.63 14.92
C VAL A 54 -1.53 0.32 16.11
N ARG A 55 -0.43 0.23 16.87
CA ARG A 55 -0.14 1.08 18.02
C ARG A 55 1.20 1.80 17.84
N GLU A 56 1.35 2.90 18.58
CA GLU A 56 2.63 3.61 18.67
C GLU A 56 3.74 2.67 19.15
N GLY A 57 4.89 2.69 18.48
CA GLY A 57 6.04 1.84 18.75
C GLY A 57 5.98 0.44 18.13
N ASP A 58 4.89 0.05 17.46
CA ASP A 58 4.79 -1.27 16.83
C ASP A 58 5.79 -1.42 15.65
N VAL A 59 6.17 -2.69 15.41
CA VAL A 59 6.80 -3.11 14.15
C VAL A 59 5.77 -3.85 13.31
N VAL A 60 5.34 -3.24 12.21
CA VAL A 60 4.29 -3.75 11.32
C VAL A 60 4.92 -4.35 10.06
N LEU A 61 4.47 -5.54 9.67
CA LEU A 61 4.79 -6.18 8.39
C LEU A 61 3.52 -6.26 7.53
N ASP A 62 3.54 -5.62 6.37
CA ASP A 62 2.47 -5.65 5.37
C ASP A 62 2.85 -6.58 4.22
N LEU A 63 2.00 -7.58 3.95
CA LEU A 63 2.26 -8.64 2.98
C LEU A 63 1.34 -8.44 1.76
N GLY A 64 1.94 -8.17 0.60
CA GLY A 64 1.23 -7.67 -0.57
C GLY A 64 0.97 -6.16 -0.46
N SER A 65 1.99 -5.39 -0.06
CA SER A 65 1.84 -3.97 0.27
C SER A 65 1.46 -3.07 -0.91
N GLY A 66 1.60 -3.56 -2.15
CA GLY A 66 1.24 -2.86 -3.38
C GLY A 66 1.91 -1.48 -3.48
N SER A 67 1.11 -0.46 -3.79
CA SER A 67 1.54 0.93 -3.81
C SER A 67 1.95 1.47 -2.44
N GLY A 68 1.63 0.77 -1.34
CA GLY A 68 2.06 1.10 0.01
C GLY A 68 1.07 1.92 0.83
N LYS A 69 -0.20 2.06 0.40
CA LYS A 69 -1.22 2.85 1.13
C LYS A 69 -1.31 2.46 2.60
N ILE A 70 -1.44 1.17 2.90
CA ILE A 70 -1.49 0.66 4.28
C ILE A 70 -0.16 0.91 5.01
N CYS A 71 0.98 0.72 4.33
CA CYS A 71 2.28 1.04 4.92
C CYS A 71 2.38 2.51 5.36
N TYR A 72 1.95 3.46 4.54
CA TYR A 72 1.98 4.88 4.85
C TYR A 72 0.97 5.28 5.92
N MET A 73 -0.21 4.66 5.94
CA MET A 73 -1.17 4.83 7.04
C MET A 73 -0.60 4.31 8.35
N ALA A 74 -0.03 3.10 8.35
CA ALA A 74 0.59 2.51 9.53
C ALA A 74 1.80 3.32 10.01
N ALA A 75 2.59 3.91 9.10
CA ALA A 75 3.75 4.74 9.45
C ALA A 75 3.36 5.95 10.32
N GLN A 76 2.19 6.54 10.07
CA GLN A 76 1.64 7.63 10.90
C GLN A 76 1.27 7.15 12.31
N LEU A 77 0.77 5.91 12.43
CA LEU A 77 0.27 5.34 13.69
C LEU A 77 1.38 4.79 14.58
N VAL A 78 2.39 4.14 13.99
CA VAL A 78 3.51 3.58 14.77
C VAL A 78 4.46 4.65 15.31
N GLY A 79 4.45 5.85 14.72
CA GLY A 79 5.25 6.99 15.16
C GLY A 79 6.76 6.78 15.00
N GLU A 80 7.55 7.73 15.52
CA GLU A 80 9.01 7.79 15.33
C GLU A 80 9.77 6.59 15.93
N HIS A 81 9.18 5.93 16.92
CA HIS A 81 9.76 4.77 17.60
C HIS A 81 9.34 3.44 16.99
N GLY A 82 8.38 3.45 16.08
CA GLY A 82 7.90 2.26 15.39
C GLY A 82 8.60 2.00 14.06
N ARG A 83 8.13 0.97 13.36
CA ARG A 83 8.64 0.63 12.03
C ARG A 83 7.56 -0.06 11.20
N VAL A 84 7.53 0.25 9.90
CA VAL A 84 6.68 -0.45 8.94
C VAL A 84 7.56 -1.07 7.85
N ILE A 85 7.26 -2.31 7.50
CA ILE A 85 7.95 -3.08 6.48
C ILE A 85 6.90 -3.55 5.47
N GLY A 86 6.96 -3.01 4.25
CA GLY A 86 6.14 -3.48 3.13
C GLY A 86 6.88 -4.55 2.33
N VAL A 87 6.19 -5.65 2.02
CA VAL A 87 6.68 -6.70 1.12
C VAL A 87 5.67 -6.87 0.01
N ASP A 88 6.14 -6.78 -1.23
CA ASP A 88 5.35 -7.10 -2.42
C ASP A 88 6.22 -7.90 -3.40
N MET A 89 5.55 -8.64 -4.30
CA MET A 89 6.20 -9.41 -5.35
C MET A 89 6.33 -8.63 -6.67
N ASN A 90 5.57 -7.55 -6.84
CA ASN A 90 5.54 -6.76 -8.06
C ASN A 90 6.49 -5.55 -7.96
N ASP A 91 7.53 -5.54 -8.80
CA ASP A 91 8.57 -4.51 -8.78
C ASP A 91 8.03 -3.12 -9.18
N ASP A 92 7.03 -3.03 -10.08
CA ASP A 92 6.44 -1.75 -10.49
C ASP A 92 5.63 -1.11 -9.36
N MET A 93 4.91 -1.93 -8.59
CA MET A 93 4.24 -1.52 -7.36
C MET A 93 5.22 -1.03 -6.30
N LEU A 94 6.31 -1.78 -6.09
CA LEU A 94 7.37 -1.38 -5.17
C LEU A 94 8.06 -0.08 -5.63
N ALA A 95 8.26 0.10 -6.93
CA ALA A 95 8.82 1.33 -7.49
C ALA A 95 7.88 2.51 -7.25
N LEU A 96 6.56 2.33 -7.45
CA LEU A 96 5.55 3.33 -7.13
C LEU A 96 5.55 3.68 -5.64
N ALA A 97 5.59 2.69 -4.75
CA ALA A 97 5.67 2.93 -3.31
C ALA A 97 6.94 3.72 -2.95
N ARG A 98 8.11 3.25 -3.38
CA ARG A 98 9.41 3.84 -3.04
C ARG A 98 9.60 5.25 -3.60
N LYS A 99 8.90 5.63 -4.68
CA LYS A 99 8.89 6.99 -5.23
C LYS A 99 8.55 8.06 -4.18
N TYR A 100 7.76 7.70 -3.16
CA TYR A 100 7.31 8.62 -2.11
C TYR A 100 7.95 8.32 -0.75
N GLN A 101 8.92 7.40 -0.69
CA GLN A 101 9.66 7.13 0.53
C GLN A 101 10.72 8.25 0.72
N PRO A 102 10.77 8.91 1.89
CA PRO A 102 11.87 9.83 2.18
C PRO A 102 13.20 9.06 2.25
N GLU A 103 14.27 9.70 1.77
CA GLU A 103 15.65 9.18 1.87
C GLU A 103 16.11 9.02 3.33
#